data_AF-A0A537IHE0-F1
#
_entry.id   AF-A0A537IHE0-F1
#
_cell.length_a   1.000
_cell.length_b   1.000
_cell.length_c   1.000
_cell.angle_alpha   90.00
_cell.angle_beta   90.00
_cell.angle_gamma   90.00
#
_symmetry.space_group_name_H-M   'P 1'
#
loop_
_entity.id
_entity.type
_entity.pdbx_description
1 polymer ?
#
loop_
_entity_poly.entity_id
_entity_poly.type
_entity_poly.pdbx_seq_one_letter_code
_entity_poly.pdbx_strand_id
1 'polypeptide(L)'
;MLSKLGRSRSGVATIIAEVMMVLIVILLSAIVYVWVVPAFTSQASKDNAGAAYSEKFETVRAQFATYVVSIPETVAACGSQDTSVGCAPSSYLTCGGSITSTYTGNVLVPANGVCLITATATVNGNVYVYSGGNLTVIGGTINGGLEADSALSVTLQNAKVSGLTGLYNVQTVNISVSALNTSGQSICTDAGGGALYAGGRGFFSMTNTNVTGQVENEVGHNTIVNNNHITGRLEIESADLGQIINNVVGSLDLDQNGTIVIAGNIVNGTAKYGTNGWCGTGNNQISGSTTGACIGNVEVDVSNTGSIPVKFVAVYMTNIPLAGSPSWQLASGNPTQCGNALLATCNQLPIIIPVGDMAEITMSWTAPSGAFPLPWNYIYFIFVSSHQNYVDGYLYFQKGLGMPLQSRLEQRICPPCY
;
A
#
# COMPACT_ATOMS: atom_id res chain seq x y z
N MET A 1 -12.49 102.47 44.74
CA MET A 1 -11.50 101.51 44.21
C MET A 1 -12.15 100.13 44.15
N LEU A 2 -12.57 99.68 42.97
CA LEU A 2 -13.04 98.31 42.72
C LEU A 2 -12.67 97.96 41.28
N SER A 3 -11.51 97.31 41.10
CA SER A 3 -11.05 96.84 39.79
C SER A 3 -11.80 95.57 39.42
N LYS A 4 -12.60 95.62 38.35
CA LYS A 4 -13.14 94.43 37.69
C LYS A 4 -12.05 93.79 36.84
N LEU A 5 -11.58 92.62 37.26
CA LEU A 5 -10.79 91.70 36.44
C LEU A 5 -11.64 91.19 35.27
N GLY A 6 -11.43 91.76 34.09
CA GLY A 6 -11.94 91.20 32.83
C GLY A 6 -11.11 89.98 32.44
N ARG A 7 -11.69 88.78 32.59
CA ARG A 7 -11.13 87.51 32.09
C ARG A 7 -10.88 87.62 30.58
N SER A 8 -9.62 87.50 30.17
CA SER A 8 -9.22 87.44 28.76
C SER A 8 -9.88 86.25 28.06
N ARG A 9 -10.64 86.53 26.99
CA ARG A 9 -11.23 85.54 26.08
C ARG A 9 -10.20 84.87 25.15
N SER A 10 -8.92 85.26 25.20
CA SER A 10 -7.89 84.71 24.31
C SER A 10 -7.39 83.31 24.71
N GLY A 11 -7.58 82.87 25.95
CA GLY A 11 -7.11 81.56 26.41
C GLY A 11 -8.04 80.39 26.05
N VAL A 12 -9.35 80.65 25.92
CA VAL A 12 -10.35 79.60 25.67
C VAL A 12 -10.29 79.13 24.21
N ALA A 13 -10.02 80.02 23.26
CA ALA A 13 -9.92 79.66 21.85
C ALA A 13 -8.73 78.73 21.55
N THR A 14 -7.58 78.97 22.19
CA THR A 14 -6.38 78.13 22.03
C THR A 14 -6.58 76.75 22.66
N ILE A 15 -7.21 76.69 23.84
CA ILE A 15 -7.53 75.42 24.51
C ILE A 15 -8.54 74.61 23.67
N ILE A 16 -9.56 75.26 23.08
CA ILE A 16 -10.51 74.58 22.19
C ILE A 16 -9.82 74.05 20.93
N ALA A 17 -8.88 74.79 20.35
CA ALA A 17 -8.13 74.35 19.18
C ALA A 17 -7.24 73.14 19.48
N GLU A 18 -6.51 73.13 20.61
CA GLU A 18 -5.70 71.98 21.03
C GLU A 18 -6.57 70.75 21.32
N VAL A 19 -7.69 70.91 22.01
CA VAL A 19 -8.61 69.79 22.30
C VAL A 19 -9.23 69.23 21.01
N MET A 20 -9.59 70.09 20.05
CA MET A 20 -10.09 69.65 18.74
C MET A 20 -9.02 68.87 17.95
N MET A 21 -7.77 69.32 17.98
CA MET A 21 -6.67 68.62 17.31
C MET A 21 -6.44 67.22 17.91
N VAL A 22 -6.44 67.11 19.24
CA VAL A 22 -6.29 65.83 19.95
C VAL A 22 -7.47 64.90 19.62
N LEU A 23 -8.70 65.42 19.60
CA LEU A 23 -9.89 64.64 19.23
C LEU A 23 -9.83 64.13 17.79
N ILE A 24 -9.37 64.95 16.83
CA ILE A 24 -9.17 64.54 15.44
C ILE A 24 -8.14 63.43 15.34
N VAL A 25 -7.01 63.54 16.06
CA VAL A 25 -5.97 62.50 16.07
C VAL A 25 -6.50 61.20 16.67
N ILE A 26 -7.26 61.25 17.77
CA ILE A 26 -7.86 60.05 18.38
C ILE A 26 -8.87 59.41 17.43
N LEU A 27 -9.75 60.20 16.79
CA LEU A 27 -10.72 59.70 15.82
C LEU A 27 -10.06 59.07 14.59
N LEU A 28 -9.05 59.72 14.01
CA LEU A 28 -8.30 59.16 12.88
C LEU A 28 -7.55 57.89 13.28
N SER A 29 -6.95 57.86 14.47
CA SER A 29 -6.26 56.67 14.99
C SER A 29 -7.22 55.51 15.23
N ALA A 30 -8.42 55.79 15.76
CA ALA A 30 -9.46 54.78 15.97
C ALA A 30 -10.04 54.27 14.64
N ILE A 31 -10.23 55.14 13.63
CA ILE A 31 -10.64 54.71 12.29
C ILE A 31 -9.60 53.79 11.67
N VAL A 32 -8.31 54.13 11.78
CA VAL A 32 -7.22 53.27 11.30
C VAL A 32 -7.19 51.95 12.07
N TYR A 33 -7.29 51.97 13.40
CA TYR A 33 -7.18 50.75 14.21
C TYR A 33 -8.41 49.84 14.13
N VAL A 34 -9.62 50.39 13.96
CA VAL A 34 -10.87 49.61 13.94
C VAL A 34 -11.26 49.17 12.53
N TRP A 35 -10.97 49.97 11.50
CA TRP A 35 -11.39 49.66 10.13
C TRP A 35 -10.24 49.23 9.23
N VAL A 36 -9.09 49.89 9.34
CA VAL A 36 -7.95 49.61 8.44
C VAL A 36 -7.17 48.39 8.90
N VAL A 37 -6.86 48.28 10.20
CA VAL A 37 -6.08 47.14 10.72
C VAL A 37 -6.84 45.82 10.53
N PRO A 38 -8.14 45.68 10.81
CA PRO A 38 -8.87 44.45 10.48
C PRO A 38 -9.04 44.22 8.98
N ALA A 39 -9.15 45.25 8.14
CA ALA A 39 -9.16 45.04 6.68
C ALA A 39 -7.83 44.45 6.16
N PHE A 40 -6.72 44.67 6.87
CA PHE A 40 -5.41 44.06 6.56
C PHE A 40 -5.06 42.82 7.40
N THR A 41 -5.77 42.56 8.52
CA THR A 41 -5.47 41.44 9.44
C THR A 41 -6.61 40.41 9.57
N SER A 42 -7.82 40.73 9.12
CA SER A 42 -8.96 39.82 9.14
C SER A 42 -9.05 39.05 7.81
N GLN A 43 -8.55 37.82 7.89
CA GLN A 43 -8.70 36.71 6.95
C GLN A 43 -8.05 36.86 5.57
N ALA A 44 -7.05 36.00 5.40
CA ALA A 44 -6.36 35.66 4.17
C ALA A 44 -5.28 36.65 3.73
N SER A 45 -4.05 36.36 4.16
CA SER A 45 -2.88 36.38 3.29
C SER A 45 -3.05 35.45 2.07
N LYS A 46 -4.20 35.53 1.38
CA LYS A 46 -4.31 35.12 -0.01
C LYS A 46 -3.83 36.31 -0.78
N ASP A 47 -2.60 36.18 -1.25
CA ASP A 47 -2.09 36.95 -2.36
C ASP A 47 -3.12 36.92 -3.51
N ASN A 48 -4.00 37.93 -3.57
CA ASN A 48 -5.06 38.00 -4.58
C ASN A 48 -4.51 38.33 -5.97
N ALA A 49 -3.21 38.61 -6.11
CA ALA A 49 -2.55 38.63 -7.42
C ALA A 49 -2.40 37.21 -8.00
N GLY A 50 -2.31 36.17 -7.15
CA GLY A 50 -2.32 34.75 -7.55
C GLY A 50 -3.72 34.16 -7.75
N ALA A 51 -4.78 34.80 -7.25
CA ALA A 51 -6.15 34.31 -7.37
C ALA A 51 -6.77 34.49 -8.78
N ALA A 52 -6.22 35.39 -9.60
CA ALA A 52 -6.70 35.63 -10.97
C ALA A 52 -6.20 34.60 -12.00
N TYR A 53 -5.10 33.89 -11.70
CA TYR A 53 -4.46 32.87 -12.56
C TYR A 53 -4.19 31.59 -11.77
N SER A 54 -5.20 31.12 -11.03
CA SER A 54 -5.05 29.93 -10.22
C SER A 54 -5.07 28.70 -11.15
N GLU A 55 -3.88 28.24 -11.55
CA GLU A 55 -3.70 26.82 -11.85
C GLU A 55 -4.27 26.04 -10.66
N LYS A 56 -5.22 25.14 -10.90
CA LYS A 56 -5.81 24.29 -9.85
C LYS A 56 -5.89 22.87 -10.35
N PHE A 57 -5.60 21.97 -9.43
CA PHE A 57 -5.45 20.56 -9.72
C PHE A 57 -6.17 19.73 -8.70
N GLU A 58 -6.64 18.60 -9.18
CA GLU A 58 -7.11 17.53 -8.34
C GLU A 58 -6.63 16.20 -8.91
N THR A 59 -5.94 15.42 -8.08
CA THR A 59 -5.70 14.01 -8.36
C THR A 59 -7.00 13.27 -8.10
N VAL A 60 -7.65 12.79 -9.17
CA VAL A 60 -8.96 12.15 -9.13
C VAL A 60 -8.83 10.67 -8.78
N ARG A 61 -7.79 10.02 -9.30
CA ARG A 61 -7.54 8.58 -9.12
C ARG A 61 -6.04 8.33 -9.12
N ALA A 62 -5.61 7.34 -8.34
CA ALA A 62 -4.28 6.72 -8.46
C ALA A 62 -4.43 5.21 -8.26
N GLN A 63 -3.83 4.38 -9.13
CA GLN A 63 -3.89 2.92 -9.05
C GLN A 63 -2.68 2.25 -9.72
N PHE A 64 -2.55 0.94 -9.58
CA PHE A 64 -1.61 0.15 -10.38
C PHE A 64 -2.16 -0.08 -11.79
N ALA A 65 -1.33 0.12 -12.81
CA ALA A 65 -1.76 0.13 -14.22
C ALA A 65 -2.10 -1.28 -14.76
N THR A 66 -1.52 -2.31 -14.18
CA THR A 66 -1.67 -3.70 -14.66
C THR A 66 -2.36 -4.55 -13.62
N TYR A 67 -3.70 -4.59 -13.71
CA TYR A 67 -4.44 -5.82 -13.42
C TYR A 67 -4.27 -6.72 -14.63
N VAL A 68 -3.16 -7.47 -14.70
CA VAL A 68 -3.14 -8.60 -15.64
C VAL A 68 -4.22 -9.55 -15.16
N VAL A 69 -5.17 -9.88 -16.03
CA VAL A 69 -6.19 -10.89 -15.74
C VAL A 69 -5.44 -12.14 -15.34
N SER A 70 -5.69 -12.62 -14.12
CA SER A 70 -5.06 -13.83 -13.60
C SER A 70 -5.09 -14.89 -14.69
N ILE A 71 -3.91 -15.30 -15.18
CA ILE A 71 -3.83 -16.51 -15.99
C ILE A 71 -4.20 -17.61 -14.99
N PRO A 72 -5.29 -18.38 -15.22
CA PRO A 72 -5.72 -19.36 -14.23
C PRO A 72 -4.65 -20.45 -14.13
N GLU A 73 -3.70 -20.31 -13.21
CA GLU A 73 -3.00 -21.47 -12.69
C GLU A 73 -4.01 -22.27 -11.88
N THR A 74 -3.97 -23.59 -12.08
CA THR A 74 -4.97 -24.48 -11.50
C THR A 74 -4.50 -24.78 -10.09
N VAL A 75 -5.28 -24.35 -9.10
CA VAL A 75 -5.07 -24.77 -7.70
C VAL A 75 -4.90 -26.28 -7.68
N ALA A 76 -3.80 -26.73 -7.09
CA ALA A 76 -3.46 -28.14 -7.04
C ALA A 76 -4.61 -28.92 -6.39
N ALA A 77 -4.90 -30.11 -6.91
CA ALA A 77 -5.92 -30.96 -6.31
C ALA A 77 -5.48 -31.38 -4.90
N CYS A 78 -6.42 -31.51 -3.98
CA CYS A 78 -6.11 -31.88 -2.62
C CYS A 78 -5.34 -33.22 -2.55
N GLY A 79 -4.19 -33.24 -1.87
CA GLY A 79 -3.31 -34.41 -1.77
C GLY A 79 -2.42 -34.67 -2.98
N SER A 80 -2.43 -33.79 -3.99
CA SER A 80 -1.49 -33.84 -5.12
C SER A 80 -0.06 -33.43 -4.71
N GLN A 81 0.04 -32.58 -3.69
CA GLN A 81 1.31 -32.13 -3.14
C GLN A 81 1.93 -33.23 -2.28
N ASP A 82 1.12 -33.89 -1.42
CA ASP A 82 1.52 -35.04 -0.60
C ASP A 82 0.49 -36.19 -0.63
N THR A 83 0.83 -37.24 -1.38
CA THR A 83 0.00 -38.45 -1.48
C THR A 83 -0.04 -39.29 -0.19
N SER A 84 0.87 -39.06 0.78
CA SER A 84 0.97 -39.82 2.02
C SER A 84 0.02 -39.30 3.11
N VAL A 85 -0.34 -38.02 3.08
CA VAL A 85 -1.35 -37.43 3.96
C VAL A 85 -2.73 -37.47 3.31
N GLY A 86 -2.83 -37.06 2.04
CA GLY A 86 -4.08 -37.01 1.27
C GLY A 86 -5.15 -36.12 1.92
N CYS A 87 -6.38 -36.14 1.39
CA CYS A 87 -7.48 -35.31 1.96
C CYS A 87 -8.66 -36.11 2.49
N ALA A 88 -8.51 -37.43 2.51
CA ALA A 88 -9.51 -38.35 3.03
C ALA A 88 -8.85 -39.29 4.06
N PRO A 89 -9.03 -39.05 5.37
CA PRO A 89 -8.51 -39.95 6.39
C PRO A 89 -9.25 -41.30 6.41
N SER A 90 -8.50 -42.39 6.62
CA SER A 90 -9.06 -43.74 6.78
C SER A 90 -9.63 -44.02 8.19
N SER A 91 -9.10 -43.34 9.20
CA SER A 91 -9.49 -43.41 10.62
C SER A 91 -9.23 -42.05 11.27
N TYR A 92 -10.20 -41.52 12.02
CA TYR A 92 -10.11 -40.19 12.63
C TYR A 92 -11.07 -39.98 13.81
N LEU A 93 -10.72 -39.02 14.67
CA LEU A 93 -11.61 -38.39 15.64
C LEU A 93 -12.25 -37.15 15.02
N THR A 94 -13.58 -37.06 15.02
CA THR A 94 -14.27 -35.81 14.65
C THR A 94 -14.12 -34.79 15.78
N CYS A 95 -13.50 -33.65 15.49
CA CYS A 95 -13.41 -32.53 16.42
C CYS A 95 -14.71 -31.71 16.39
N GLY A 96 -15.56 -31.90 17.41
CA GLY A 96 -16.82 -31.17 17.57
C GLY A 96 -16.72 -29.93 18.48
N GLY A 97 -15.52 -29.42 18.73
CA GLY A 97 -15.31 -28.28 19.63
C GLY A 97 -13.84 -27.98 19.88
N SER A 98 -13.22 -28.68 20.82
CA SER A 98 -11.81 -28.44 21.14
C SER A 98 -11.03 -29.70 21.50
N ILE A 99 -9.76 -29.73 21.11
CA ILE A 99 -8.75 -30.68 21.58
C ILE A 99 -7.88 -29.91 22.58
N THR A 100 -7.92 -30.33 23.85
CA THR A 100 -7.24 -29.63 24.97
C THR A 100 -6.12 -30.45 25.61
N SER A 101 -5.98 -31.72 25.23
CA SER A 101 -4.96 -32.64 25.71
C SER A 101 -4.33 -33.41 24.55
N THR A 102 -3.28 -34.19 24.84
CA THR A 102 -2.63 -35.00 23.81
C THR A 102 -3.59 -36.05 23.26
N TYR A 103 -3.68 -36.14 21.93
CA TYR A 103 -4.46 -37.13 21.20
C TYR A 103 -3.54 -37.86 20.23
N THR A 104 -3.69 -39.19 20.12
CA THR A 104 -2.94 -40.01 19.17
C THR A 104 -3.89 -40.56 18.13
N GLY A 105 -3.59 -40.30 16.86
CA GLY A 105 -4.48 -40.55 15.73
C GLY A 105 -4.80 -39.27 14.97
N ASN A 106 -5.54 -39.43 13.87
CA ASN A 106 -5.93 -38.30 13.02
C ASN A 106 -7.14 -37.57 13.57
N VAL A 107 -7.22 -36.27 13.34
CA VAL A 107 -8.36 -35.44 13.70
C VAL A 107 -9.02 -34.90 12.44
N LEU A 108 -10.36 -34.98 12.39
CA LEU A 108 -11.16 -34.40 11.33
C LEU A 108 -11.99 -33.24 11.88
N VAL A 109 -11.87 -32.06 11.28
CA VAL A 109 -12.84 -30.98 11.43
C VAL A 109 -13.96 -31.22 10.42
N PRO A 110 -15.20 -31.49 10.86
CA PRO A 110 -16.28 -31.83 9.94
C PRO A 110 -16.67 -30.63 9.08
N ALA A 111 -17.40 -30.89 8.00
CA ALA A 111 -17.90 -29.83 7.12
C ALA A 111 -18.74 -28.81 7.92
N ASN A 112 -18.48 -27.52 7.72
CA ASN A 112 -19.07 -26.42 8.49
C ASN A 112 -18.85 -26.49 10.01
N GLY A 113 -17.97 -27.37 10.47
CA GLY A 113 -17.61 -27.54 11.87
C GLY A 113 -16.58 -26.52 12.34
N VAL A 114 -16.35 -26.50 13.64
CA VAL A 114 -15.31 -25.68 14.28
C VAL A 114 -14.48 -26.56 15.19
N CYS A 115 -13.16 -26.42 15.08
CA CYS A 115 -12.21 -27.09 15.95
C CYS A 115 -11.16 -26.12 16.49
N LEU A 116 -10.94 -26.15 17.79
CA LEU A 116 -9.87 -25.45 18.47
C LEU A 116 -8.85 -26.43 19.06
N ILE A 117 -7.59 -26.35 18.66
CA ILE A 117 -6.48 -27.07 19.30
C ILE A 117 -5.72 -26.08 20.18
N THR A 118 -5.70 -26.31 21.50
CA THR A 118 -5.12 -25.37 22.47
C THR A 118 -3.63 -25.65 22.74
N ALA A 119 -2.99 -24.76 23.49
CA ALA A 119 -1.54 -24.78 23.72
C ALA A 119 -1.02 -26.04 24.44
N THR A 120 -1.89 -26.71 25.19
CA THR A 120 -1.57 -27.96 25.91
C THR A 120 -1.84 -29.20 25.07
N ALA A 121 -2.47 -29.05 23.90
CA ALA A 121 -2.81 -30.16 23.03
C ALA A 121 -1.68 -30.48 22.06
N THR A 122 -1.45 -31.78 21.88
CA THR A 122 -0.58 -32.32 20.85
C THR A 122 -1.36 -33.39 20.09
N VAL A 123 -1.51 -33.22 18.77
CA VAL A 123 -2.09 -34.24 17.90
C VAL A 123 -0.94 -35.05 17.30
N ASN A 124 -0.77 -36.28 17.74
CA ASN A 124 0.17 -37.25 17.17
C ASN A 124 -0.50 -37.97 15.98
N GLY A 125 -0.68 -37.22 14.91
CA GLY A 125 -1.35 -37.65 13.68
C GLY A 125 -1.63 -36.45 12.79
N ASN A 126 -2.35 -36.69 11.70
CA ASN A 126 -2.70 -35.65 10.74
C ASN A 126 -3.99 -34.93 11.17
N VAL A 127 -4.14 -33.68 10.75
CA VAL A 127 -5.36 -32.90 10.92
C VAL A 127 -5.97 -32.62 9.54
N TYR A 128 -7.24 -32.94 9.39
CA TYR A 128 -7.99 -32.76 8.15
C TYR A 128 -9.12 -31.75 8.38
N VAL A 129 -9.28 -30.78 7.48
CA VAL A 129 -10.34 -29.77 7.56
C VAL A 129 -11.21 -29.86 6.30
N TYR A 130 -12.46 -30.27 6.47
CA TYR A 130 -13.38 -30.41 5.35
C TYR A 130 -14.05 -29.08 4.98
N SER A 131 -14.69 -29.09 3.82
CA SER A 131 -15.39 -27.94 3.22
C SER A 131 -16.20 -27.13 4.22
N GLY A 132 -15.98 -25.82 4.25
CA GLY A 132 -16.64 -24.88 5.16
C GLY A 132 -16.19 -24.98 6.63
N GLY A 133 -15.32 -25.92 6.98
CA GLY A 133 -14.80 -26.08 8.33
C GLY A 133 -13.89 -24.92 8.78
N ASN A 134 -13.75 -24.77 10.10
CA ASN A 134 -12.90 -23.76 10.73
C ASN A 134 -11.95 -24.42 11.70
N LEU A 135 -10.65 -24.34 11.42
CA LEU A 135 -9.61 -24.81 12.32
C LEU A 135 -8.88 -23.63 12.94
N THR A 136 -8.78 -23.63 14.26
CA THR A 136 -7.93 -22.71 15.01
C THR A 136 -6.94 -23.52 15.86
N VAL A 137 -5.65 -23.24 15.73
CA VAL A 137 -4.59 -23.82 16.57
C VAL A 137 -3.89 -22.67 17.29
N ILE A 138 -3.94 -22.65 18.62
CA ILE A 138 -3.33 -21.61 19.45
C ILE A 138 -2.33 -22.25 20.41
N GLY A 139 -1.04 -22.09 20.13
CA GLY A 139 0.05 -22.69 20.94
C GLY A 139 0.20 -24.21 20.77
N GLY A 140 -0.74 -24.87 20.08
CA GLY A 140 -0.83 -26.33 19.97
C GLY A 140 0.18 -26.92 18.98
N THR A 141 0.36 -28.24 19.04
CA THR A 141 1.28 -28.99 18.16
C THR A 141 0.54 -30.05 17.33
N ILE A 142 0.84 -30.11 16.03
CA ILE A 142 0.45 -31.16 15.09
C ILE A 142 1.72 -31.90 14.67
N ASN A 143 1.92 -33.11 15.20
CA ASN A 143 3.04 -34.01 14.87
C ASN A 143 2.67 -34.88 13.64
N GLY A 144 2.20 -34.22 12.60
CA GLY A 144 1.75 -34.81 11.34
C GLY A 144 1.48 -33.69 10.32
N GLY A 145 0.81 -34.04 9.23
CA GLY A 145 0.35 -33.08 8.22
C GLY A 145 -0.93 -32.35 8.65
N LEU A 146 -1.15 -31.19 8.05
CA LEU A 146 -2.40 -30.43 8.10
C LEU A 146 -2.90 -30.27 6.67
N GLU A 147 -4.07 -30.83 6.38
CA GLU A 147 -4.68 -30.75 5.06
C GLU A 147 -6.08 -30.12 5.17
N ALA A 148 -6.32 -29.06 4.41
CA ALA A 148 -7.60 -28.38 4.37
C ALA A 148 -8.06 -28.24 2.91
N ASP A 149 -9.28 -28.70 2.63
CA ASP A 149 -9.91 -28.57 1.31
C ASP A 149 -11.19 -27.76 1.41
N SER A 150 -11.22 -26.62 0.71
CA SER A 150 -12.39 -25.75 0.63
C SER A 150 -12.89 -25.29 2.00
N ALA A 151 -12.00 -25.23 2.99
CA ALA A 151 -12.30 -24.81 4.35
C ALA A 151 -12.68 -23.33 4.38
N LEU A 152 -13.51 -22.95 5.36
CA LEU A 152 -13.85 -21.54 5.56
C LEU A 152 -12.65 -20.79 6.13
N SER A 153 -11.98 -21.35 7.14
CA SER A 153 -10.78 -20.75 7.69
C SER A 153 -9.81 -21.73 8.33
N VAL A 154 -8.52 -21.38 8.25
CA VAL A 154 -7.44 -22.03 8.99
C VAL A 154 -6.62 -20.94 9.67
N THR A 155 -6.57 -20.97 11.01
CA THR A 155 -5.79 -20.05 11.82
C THR A 155 -4.75 -20.81 12.64
N LEU A 156 -3.48 -20.52 12.39
CA LEU A 156 -2.33 -21.04 13.13
C LEU A 156 -1.67 -19.88 13.90
N GLN A 157 -1.74 -19.91 15.22
CA GLN A 157 -1.15 -18.90 16.08
C GLN A 157 -0.24 -19.56 17.10
N ASN A 158 1.06 -19.25 17.05
CA ASN A 158 2.06 -19.95 17.87
C ASN A 158 1.95 -21.48 17.74
N ALA A 159 1.55 -21.96 16.57
CA ALA A 159 1.34 -23.38 16.32
C ALA A 159 2.63 -24.02 15.80
N LYS A 160 2.75 -25.34 16.00
CA LYS A 160 3.81 -26.14 15.41
C LYS A 160 3.22 -27.24 14.54
N VAL A 161 3.62 -27.31 13.27
CA VAL A 161 3.20 -28.35 12.34
C VAL A 161 4.45 -29.02 11.76
N SER A 162 4.56 -30.34 11.93
CA SER A 162 5.77 -31.08 11.56
C SER A 162 5.74 -31.63 10.13
N GLY A 163 4.57 -31.99 9.61
CA GLY A 163 4.38 -32.45 8.23
C GLY A 163 4.03 -31.31 7.27
N LEU A 164 3.60 -31.69 6.06
CA LEU A 164 3.08 -30.74 5.08
C LEU A 164 1.88 -29.98 5.66
N THR A 165 1.82 -28.68 5.41
CA THR A 165 0.61 -27.87 5.56
C THR A 165 0.03 -27.58 4.17
N GLY A 166 -0.95 -28.36 3.72
CA GLY A 166 -1.63 -28.17 2.44
C GLY A 166 -3.01 -27.51 2.62
N LEU A 167 -3.18 -26.34 2.01
CA LEU A 167 -4.35 -25.48 2.17
C LEU A 167 -4.97 -25.19 0.80
N TYR A 168 -5.83 -26.08 0.34
CA TYR A 168 -6.45 -26.01 -0.98
C TYR A 168 -7.81 -25.31 -0.91
N ASN A 169 -7.97 -24.23 -1.66
CA ASN A 169 -9.20 -23.43 -1.75
C ASN A 169 -9.73 -22.92 -0.40
N VAL A 170 -8.83 -22.66 0.56
CA VAL A 170 -9.22 -22.12 1.88
C VAL A 170 -9.56 -20.64 1.74
N GLN A 171 -10.74 -20.22 2.21
CA GLN A 171 -11.16 -18.82 2.02
C GLN A 171 -10.33 -17.83 2.83
N THR A 172 -9.88 -18.22 4.03
CA THR A 172 -9.06 -17.37 4.90
C THR A 172 -8.00 -18.18 5.62
N VAL A 173 -6.73 -17.88 5.36
CA VAL A 173 -5.57 -18.46 6.01
C VAL A 173 -4.85 -17.39 6.82
N ASN A 174 -4.68 -17.63 8.13
CA ASN A 174 -3.92 -16.76 9.02
C ASN A 174 -2.87 -17.57 9.78
N ILE A 175 -1.60 -17.33 9.51
CA ILE A 175 -0.48 -18.00 10.14
C ILE A 175 0.38 -16.94 10.83
N SER A 176 0.57 -17.07 12.13
CA SER A 176 1.31 -16.08 12.91
C SER A 176 2.16 -16.73 13.99
N VAL A 177 3.40 -16.25 14.14
CA VAL A 177 4.32 -16.66 15.22
C VAL A 177 4.51 -18.20 15.26
N SER A 178 4.33 -18.88 14.12
CA SER A 178 4.24 -20.33 14.06
C SER A 178 5.55 -20.96 13.56
N ALA A 179 5.68 -22.27 13.68
CA ALA A 179 6.81 -23.03 13.13
C ALA A 179 6.29 -24.17 12.24
N LEU A 180 6.73 -24.19 10.98
CA LEU A 180 6.28 -25.15 9.96
C LEU A 180 7.47 -25.97 9.41
N ASN A 181 7.27 -27.28 9.35
CA ASN A 181 8.13 -28.34 8.80
C ASN A 181 9.60 -28.38 9.27
N THR A 182 9.87 -28.42 10.57
CA THR A 182 11.25 -28.52 11.11
C THR A 182 11.86 -29.93 11.03
N SER A 183 12.09 -30.39 9.79
CA SER A 183 12.93 -31.51 9.33
C SER A 183 12.39 -32.94 9.44
N GLY A 184 11.35 -33.27 8.65
CA GLY A 184 11.23 -34.64 8.14
C GLY A 184 9.98 -35.01 7.35
N GLN A 185 9.86 -34.55 6.09
CA GLN A 185 9.66 -35.33 4.85
C GLN A 185 9.79 -34.34 3.66
N SER A 186 10.46 -34.76 2.58
CA SER A 186 10.66 -33.95 1.38
C SER A 186 9.44 -34.12 0.47
N ILE A 187 8.50 -33.17 0.48
CA ILE A 187 7.29 -33.33 -0.34
C ILE A 187 6.89 -32.03 -1.04
N CYS A 188 7.40 -31.87 -2.27
CA CYS A 188 6.65 -31.57 -3.50
C CYS A 188 7.55 -31.92 -4.72
N THR A 189 6.96 -32.16 -5.91
CA THR A 189 7.58 -32.61 -7.18
C THR A 189 8.60 -31.64 -7.79
N ASP A 190 8.69 -30.45 -7.21
CA ASP A 190 9.39 -29.29 -7.73
C ASP A 190 10.68 -29.13 -6.91
N ALA A 191 11.55 -30.12 -7.08
CA ALA A 191 12.96 -30.20 -6.69
C ALA A 191 13.41 -29.81 -5.26
N GLY A 192 12.55 -29.48 -4.28
CA GLY A 192 13.09 -29.08 -2.97
C GLY A 192 12.19 -29.08 -1.73
N GLY A 193 11.16 -29.93 -1.66
CA GLY A 193 10.44 -30.23 -0.41
C GLY A 193 9.58 -29.08 0.13
N GLY A 194 8.27 -29.14 -0.14
CA GLY A 194 7.27 -28.22 0.40
C GLY A 194 7.06 -28.39 1.90
N ALA A 195 6.99 -27.26 2.61
CA ALA A 195 6.53 -27.18 3.99
C ALA A 195 5.09 -26.68 4.06
N LEU A 196 4.76 -25.74 3.18
CA LEU A 196 3.43 -25.18 3.04
C LEU A 196 3.09 -25.03 1.57
N TYR A 197 1.92 -25.55 1.20
CA TYR A 197 1.21 -25.20 -0.01
C TYR A 197 -0.10 -24.50 0.39
N ALA A 198 -0.35 -23.32 -0.14
CA ALA A 198 -1.66 -22.70 -0.13
C ALA A 198 -2.08 -22.44 -1.56
N GLY A 199 -3.38 -22.58 -1.85
CA GLY A 199 -3.88 -22.32 -3.18
C GLY A 199 -5.31 -21.85 -3.17
N GLY A 200 -5.64 -20.98 -4.11
CA GLY A 200 -7.00 -20.54 -4.38
C GLY A 200 -7.30 -19.12 -3.97
N ARG A 201 -8.50 -18.69 -4.33
CA ARG A 201 -8.88 -17.27 -4.40
C ARG A 201 -9.20 -16.61 -3.04
N GLY A 202 -8.64 -17.14 -1.96
CA GLY A 202 -8.84 -16.67 -0.59
C GLY A 202 -7.91 -15.54 -0.19
N PHE A 203 -8.01 -15.17 1.09
CA PHE A 203 -7.04 -14.34 1.79
C PHE A 203 -5.97 -15.23 2.42
N PHE A 204 -4.69 -14.92 2.20
CA PHE A 204 -3.54 -15.60 2.80
C PHE A 204 -2.70 -14.60 3.58
N SER A 205 -2.42 -14.90 4.86
CA SER A 205 -1.48 -14.14 5.67
C SER A 205 -0.56 -15.05 6.45
N MET A 206 0.75 -14.80 6.35
CA MET A 206 1.80 -15.45 7.12
C MET A 206 2.74 -14.41 7.70
N THR A 207 2.82 -14.33 9.03
CA THR A 207 3.61 -13.33 9.74
C THR A 207 4.47 -13.92 10.85
N ASN A 208 5.71 -13.46 11.02
CA ASN A 208 6.60 -13.88 12.11
C ASN A 208 6.76 -15.41 12.23
N THR A 209 6.71 -16.12 11.10
CA THR A 209 6.68 -17.60 11.07
C THR A 209 8.03 -18.15 10.62
N ASN A 210 8.47 -19.21 11.27
CA ASN A 210 9.67 -19.96 10.90
C ASN A 210 9.27 -21.17 10.06
N VAL A 211 9.80 -21.27 8.85
CA VAL A 211 9.53 -22.40 7.94
C VAL A 211 10.83 -23.08 7.55
N THR A 212 10.88 -24.40 7.77
CA THR A 212 11.98 -25.24 7.27
C THR A 212 11.49 -26.00 6.03
N GLY A 213 11.98 -25.62 4.85
CA GLY A 213 11.40 -26.04 3.55
C GLY A 213 10.79 -24.88 2.77
N GLN A 214 10.05 -25.21 1.70
CA GLN A 214 9.46 -24.24 0.79
C GLN A 214 8.05 -23.79 1.22
N VAL A 215 7.71 -22.56 0.86
CA VAL A 215 6.37 -21.99 0.98
C VAL A 215 5.90 -21.63 -0.42
N GLU A 216 4.73 -22.11 -0.78
CA GLU A 216 4.05 -21.83 -2.04
C GLU A 216 2.65 -21.29 -1.74
N ASN A 217 2.25 -20.22 -2.42
CA ASN A 217 0.88 -19.72 -2.39
C ASN A 217 0.40 -19.38 -3.80
N GLU A 218 -0.50 -20.21 -4.32
CA GLU A 218 -1.07 -20.11 -5.67
C GLU A 218 -2.39 -19.31 -5.68
N VAL A 219 -2.56 -18.41 -6.65
CA VAL A 219 -3.81 -17.69 -6.97
C VAL A 219 -4.44 -16.90 -5.81
N GLY A 220 -3.67 -16.46 -4.81
CA GLY A 220 -4.19 -15.75 -3.64
C GLY A 220 -4.73 -14.35 -4.00
N HIS A 221 -6.00 -14.02 -3.71
CA HIS A 221 -6.53 -12.68 -4.00
C HIS A 221 -5.80 -11.61 -3.18
N ASN A 222 -5.55 -11.90 -1.90
CA ASN A 222 -4.77 -11.02 -1.04
C ASN A 222 -3.75 -11.83 -0.25
N THR A 223 -2.47 -11.62 -0.54
CA THR A 223 -1.37 -12.42 -0.03
C THR A 223 -0.41 -11.57 0.79
N ILE A 224 -0.30 -11.86 2.09
CA ILE A 224 0.53 -11.11 3.03
C ILE A 224 1.60 -12.04 3.61
N VAL A 225 2.87 -11.72 3.37
CA VAL A 225 4.02 -12.51 3.85
C VAL A 225 5.02 -11.58 4.51
N ASN A 226 4.96 -11.46 5.83
CA ASN A 226 5.74 -10.46 6.57
C ASN A 226 6.62 -11.05 7.67
N ASN A 227 7.88 -10.61 7.76
CA ASN A 227 8.79 -10.92 8.87
C ASN A 227 9.00 -12.44 9.11
N ASN A 228 8.96 -13.25 8.06
CA ASN A 228 9.13 -14.70 8.16
C ASN A 228 10.59 -15.10 7.92
N HIS A 229 10.96 -16.29 8.42
CA HIS A 229 12.23 -16.93 8.11
C HIS A 229 11.96 -18.28 7.43
N ILE A 230 12.22 -18.36 6.13
CA ILE A 230 11.93 -19.50 5.27
C ILE A 230 13.25 -20.02 4.72
N THR A 231 13.65 -21.22 5.14
CA THR A 231 14.95 -21.78 4.70
C THR A 231 14.97 -22.16 3.22
N GLY A 232 13.81 -22.49 2.64
CA GLY A 232 13.66 -22.84 1.23
C GLY A 232 13.20 -21.68 0.36
N ARG A 233 12.61 -22.05 -0.79
CA ARG A 233 11.97 -21.14 -1.72
C ARG A 233 10.68 -20.56 -1.11
N LEU A 234 10.50 -19.26 -1.27
CA LEU A 234 9.21 -18.59 -1.16
C LEU A 234 8.71 -18.34 -2.58
N GLU A 235 7.68 -19.08 -2.98
CA GLU A 235 6.95 -18.90 -4.25
C GLU A 235 5.58 -18.30 -3.95
N ILE A 236 5.27 -17.18 -4.58
CA ILE A 236 4.03 -16.45 -4.30
C ILE A 236 3.40 -15.94 -5.58
N GLU A 237 2.18 -16.41 -5.81
CA GLU A 237 1.24 -15.92 -6.79
C GLU A 237 0.14 -15.13 -6.09
N SER A 238 -0.14 -13.91 -6.57
CA SER A 238 -1.26 -13.13 -6.05
C SER A 238 -2.16 -12.62 -7.17
N ALA A 239 -3.44 -12.98 -7.18
CA ALA A 239 -4.35 -12.55 -8.23
C ALA A 239 -4.67 -11.04 -8.19
N ASP A 240 -4.73 -10.43 -6.99
CA ASP A 240 -5.00 -8.98 -6.86
C ASP A 240 -3.85 -8.24 -6.19
N LEU A 241 -3.63 -8.48 -4.89
CA LEU A 241 -2.74 -7.69 -4.04
C LEU A 241 -1.86 -8.59 -3.17
N GLY A 242 -0.54 -8.42 -3.29
CA GLY A 242 0.43 -9.09 -2.44
C GLY A 242 1.33 -8.11 -1.67
N GLN A 243 1.87 -8.57 -0.55
CA GLN A 243 3.03 -7.97 0.09
C GLN A 243 3.97 -9.07 0.63
N ILE A 244 5.25 -8.89 0.39
CA ILE A 244 6.35 -9.74 0.84
C ILE A 244 7.37 -8.80 1.48
N ILE A 245 7.30 -8.64 2.81
CA ILE A 245 8.07 -7.62 3.52
C ILE A 245 8.92 -8.21 4.64
N ASN A 246 10.19 -7.80 4.71
CA ASN A 246 11.12 -8.12 5.80
C ASN A 246 11.33 -9.62 6.05
N ASN A 247 11.23 -10.45 5.01
CA ASN A 247 11.46 -11.89 5.13
C ASN A 247 12.94 -12.23 4.93
N VAL A 248 13.37 -13.33 5.54
CA VAL A 248 14.63 -14.02 5.21
C VAL A 248 14.25 -15.30 4.49
N VAL A 249 14.65 -15.44 3.23
CA VAL A 249 14.26 -16.57 2.37
C VAL A 249 15.45 -17.21 1.68
N GLY A 250 15.38 -18.52 1.44
CA GLY A 250 16.39 -19.26 0.68
C GLY A 250 16.45 -18.83 -0.78
N SER A 251 15.29 -18.70 -1.42
CA SER A 251 15.13 -18.07 -2.73
C SER A 251 13.74 -17.43 -2.82
N LEU A 252 13.57 -16.50 -3.75
CA LEU A 252 12.29 -15.87 -4.03
C LEU A 252 11.88 -16.19 -5.46
N ASP A 253 10.66 -16.71 -5.62
CA ASP A 253 10.03 -16.96 -6.90
C ASP A 253 8.68 -16.23 -6.92
N LEU A 254 8.42 -15.51 -7.99
CA LEU A 254 7.15 -14.85 -8.21
C LEU A 254 6.66 -15.32 -9.57
N ASP A 255 5.78 -16.30 -9.52
CA ASP A 255 4.90 -16.62 -10.62
C ASP A 255 3.92 -15.46 -10.85
N GLN A 256 3.45 -15.40 -12.07
CA GLN A 256 2.85 -14.20 -12.63
C GLN A 256 1.41 -14.14 -12.18
N ASN A 257 1.02 -13.16 -11.35
CA ASN A 257 -0.31 -12.53 -11.34
C ASN A 257 -0.29 -11.34 -10.34
N GLY A 258 -1.14 -10.32 -10.57
CA GLY A 258 -1.41 -9.22 -9.62
C GLY A 258 -0.28 -8.24 -9.28
N THR A 259 -0.50 -7.40 -8.25
CA THR A 259 0.45 -6.39 -7.76
C THR A 259 1.05 -6.84 -6.42
N ILE A 260 2.38 -7.04 -6.32
CA ILE A 260 3.02 -7.52 -5.08
C ILE A 260 4.09 -6.54 -4.58
N VAL A 261 3.97 -6.02 -3.35
CA VAL A 261 5.03 -5.19 -2.76
C VAL A 261 6.15 -6.03 -2.18
N ILE A 262 7.40 -5.79 -2.57
CA ILE A 262 8.54 -6.61 -2.13
C ILE A 262 9.63 -5.74 -1.54
N ALA A 263 9.71 -5.66 -0.21
CA ALA A 263 10.62 -4.75 0.45
C ALA A 263 11.30 -5.33 1.71
N GLY A 264 12.54 -4.94 1.95
CA GLY A 264 13.30 -5.27 3.16
C GLY A 264 13.66 -6.75 3.29
N ASN A 265 13.49 -7.55 2.24
CA ASN A 265 13.78 -8.97 2.30
C ASN A 265 15.29 -9.23 2.14
N ILE A 266 15.78 -10.29 2.79
CA ILE A 266 17.09 -10.87 2.47
C ILE A 266 16.86 -12.23 1.79
N VAL A 267 17.36 -12.33 0.56
CA VAL A 267 17.25 -13.50 -0.31
C VAL A 267 18.63 -14.14 -0.42
N ASN A 268 18.78 -15.31 0.19
CA ASN A 268 20.06 -16.04 0.27
C ASN A 268 20.44 -16.76 -1.04
N GLY A 269 19.58 -16.69 -2.04
CA GLY A 269 19.75 -17.33 -3.35
C GLY A 269 19.20 -16.45 -4.47
N THR A 270 18.60 -17.09 -5.47
CA THR A 270 18.04 -16.39 -6.63
C THR A 270 16.73 -15.69 -6.27
N ALA A 271 16.53 -14.49 -6.81
CA ALA A 271 15.25 -13.81 -6.84
C ALA A 271 14.72 -13.76 -8.28
N LYS A 272 13.60 -14.43 -8.55
CA LYS A 272 12.90 -14.36 -9.83
C LYS A 272 11.71 -13.41 -9.70
N TYR A 273 11.79 -12.28 -10.38
CA TYR A 273 10.68 -11.37 -10.52
C TYR A 273 9.94 -11.78 -11.80
N GLY A 274 8.74 -12.36 -11.70
CA GLY A 274 7.95 -12.78 -12.86
C GLY A 274 7.72 -11.66 -13.90
N THR A 275 7.12 -11.98 -15.04
CA THR A 275 6.97 -11.02 -16.17
C THR A 275 6.03 -9.85 -15.90
N ASN A 276 5.12 -9.99 -14.93
CA ASN A 276 4.06 -9.02 -14.62
C ASN A 276 4.07 -8.53 -13.17
N GLY A 277 5.06 -8.96 -12.38
CA GLY A 277 5.14 -8.61 -10.97
C GLY A 277 5.49 -7.14 -10.80
N TRP A 278 4.55 -6.35 -10.28
CA TRP A 278 4.92 -5.09 -9.63
C TRP A 278 5.88 -5.45 -8.49
N CYS A 279 6.96 -4.70 -8.31
CA CYS A 279 7.74 -4.75 -7.07
C CYS A 279 8.37 -3.38 -6.82
N GLY A 280 8.11 -2.81 -5.65
CA GLY A 280 8.86 -1.65 -5.19
C GLY A 280 10.17 -2.15 -4.60
N THR A 281 11.34 -1.87 -5.19
CA THR A 281 12.61 -2.30 -4.57
C THR A 281 12.91 -1.45 -3.33
N GLY A 282 12.26 -1.77 -2.22
CA GLY A 282 12.67 -1.29 -0.92
C GLY A 282 13.82 -2.14 -0.43
N ASN A 283 15.07 -1.74 -0.65
CA ASN A 283 16.26 -2.29 0.04
C ASN A 283 16.31 -3.82 0.21
N ASN A 284 15.92 -4.61 -0.81
CA ASN A 284 16.08 -6.07 -0.76
C ASN A 284 17.56 -6.42 -0.92
N GLN A 285 18.07 -7.30 -0.07
CA GLN A 285 19.43 -7.82 -0.16
C GLN A 285 19.40 -9.18 -0.83
N ILE A 286 20.00 -9.29 -2.01
CA ILE A 286 19.99 -10.51 -2.82
C ILE A 286 21.44 -10.96 -2.99
N SER A 287 21.74 -12.15 -2.47
CA SER A 287 23.10 -12.72 -2.52
C SER A 287 23.34 -13.59 -3.76
N GLY A 288 22.27 -14.10 -4.39
CA GLY A 288 22.32 -14.80 -5.67
C GLY A 288 22.05 -13.89 -6.87
N SER A 289 21.60 -14.49 -7.98
CA SER A 289 21.21 -13.76 -9.19
C SER A 289 19.79 -13.20 -9.12
N THR A 290 19.53 -12.14 -9.87
CA THR A 290 18.17 -11.68 -10.20
C THR A 290 17.80 -12.11 -11.62
N THR A 291 16.58 -12.58 -11.82
CA THR A 291 16.02 -12.83 -13.16
C THR A 291 14.66 -12.16 -13.31
N GLY A 292 14.34 -11.71 -14.51
CA GLY A 292 13.14 -10.91 -14.80
C GLY A 292 13.31 -9.43 -14.44
N ALA A 293 12.25 -8.65 -14.57
CA ALA A 293 12.30 -7.20 -14.41
C ALA A 293 11.38 -6.75 -13.28
N CYS A 294 11.91 -5.90 -12.40
CA CYS A 294 11.13 -5.30 -11.32
C CYS A 294 10.64 -3.91 -11.75
N ILE A 295 9.44 -3.86 -12.36
CA ILE A 295 8.89 -2.64 -12.95
C ILE A 295 7.50 -2.40 -12.36
N GLY A 296 7.29 -1.19 -11.85
CA GLY A 296 5.98 -0.74 -11.38
C GLY A 296 5.34 0.25 -12.33
N ASN A 297 4.14 -0.07 -12.83
CA ASN A 297 3.34 0.88 -13.58
C ASN A 297 2.22 1.45 -12.68
N VAL A 298 2.14 2.77 -12.59
CA VAL A 298 1.13 3.50 -11.82
C VAL A 298 0.30 4.34 -12.78
N GLU A 299 -1.01 4.27 -12.65
CA GLU A 299 -1.95 5.16 -13.34
C GLU A 299 -2.43 6.25 -12.39
N VAL A 300 -2.46 7.48 -12.87
CA VAL A 300 -2.92 8.66 -12.15
C VAL A 300 -3.79 9.50 -13.06
N ASP A 301 -4.98 9.84 -12.57
CA ASP A 301 -5.88 10.76 -13.26
C ASP A 301 -5.77 12.13 -12.61
N VAL A 302 -5.39 13.15 -13.37
CA VAL A 302 -5.22 14.53 -12.88
C VAL A 302 -6.16 15.47 -13.63
N SER A 303 -7.07 16.11 -12.91
CA SER A 303 -8.05 17.04 -13.46
C SER A 303 -7.61 18.50 -13.28
N ASN A 304 -7.80 19.31 -14.33
CA ASN A 304 -7.60 20.76 -14.27
C ASN A 304 -8.92 21.46 -13.89
N THR A 305 -9.00 21.88 -12.62
CA THR A 305 -10.14 22.59 -12.04
C THR A 305 -9.93 24.12 -12.00
N GLY A 306 -8.85 24.59 -12.65
CA GLY A 306 -8.46 26.00 -12.70
C GLY A 306 -9.21 26.79 -13.76
N SER A 307 -8.73 28.00 -14.02
CA SER A 307 -9.27 28.90 -15.05
C SER A 307 -8.41 28.99 -16.31
N ILE A 308 -7.26 28.31 -16.35
CA ILE A 308 -6.32 28.31 -17.48
C ILE A 308 -5.77 26.90 -17.77
N PRO A 309 -5.34 26.59 -19.01
CA PRO A 309 -4.66 25.34 -19.31
C PRO A 309 -3.37 25.19 -18.51
N VAL A 310 -3.06 23.98 -18.06
CA VAL A 310 -1.86 23.70 -17.27
C VAL A 310 -0.85 22.94 -18.10
N LYS A 311 0.44 23.16 -17.79
CA LYS A 311 1.57 22.36 -18.26
C LYS A 311 2.34 21.75 -17.10
N PHE A 312 2.39 20.42 -16.98
CA PHE A 312 3.34 19.73 -16.10
C PHE A 312 4.65 19.50 -16.81
N VAL A 313 5.75 20.00 -16.24
CA VAL A 313 7.09 19.97 -16.87
C VAL A 313 8.02 18.94 -16.23
N ALA A 314 7.68 18.42 -15.06
CA ALA A 314 8.44 17.39 -14.38
C ALA A 314 7.53 16.49 -13.57
N VAL A 315 7.96 15.24 -13.43
CA VAL A 315 7.29 14.20 -12.65
C VAL A 315 8.32 13.56 -11.74
N TYR A 316 7.99 13.46 -10.46
CA TYR A 316 8.81 12.81 -9.45
C TYR A 316 8.04 11.66 -8.85
N MET A 317 8.73 10.57 -8.56
CA MET A 317 8.23 9.54 -7.67
C MET A 317 9.02 9.64 -6.37
N THR A 318 8.31 9.85 -5.27
CA THR A 318 8.87 10.21 -3.96
C THR A 318 9.70 11.49 -4.08
N ASN A 319 11.02 11.39 -4.11
CA ASN A 319 11.96 12.49 -4.26
C ASN A 319 12.91 12.32 -5.45
N ILE A 320 12.68 11.33 -6.30
CA ILE A 320 13.56 10.98 -7.40
C ILE A 320 12.82 11.34 -8.70
N PRO A 321 13.46 12.06 -9.64
CA PRO A 321 12.89 12.26 -10.97
C PRO A 321 12.49 10.90 -11.56
N LEU A 322 11.29 10.81 -12.12
CA LEU A 322 10.82 9.57 -12.71
C LEU A 322 11.80 9.15 -13.83
N ALA A 323 12.38 7.95 -13.70
CA ALA A 323 13.28 7.40 -14.71
C ALA A 323 12.45 6.85 -15.88
N GLY A 324 12.19 7.69 -16.89
CA GLY A 324 11.39 7.36 -18.06
C GLY A 324 10.34 8.44 -18.35
N SER A 325 9.78 8.42 -19.56
CA SER A 325 8.70 9.35 -19.90
C SER A 325 7.34 8.79 -19.50
N PRO A 326 6.46 9.59 -18.87
CA PRO A 326 5.08 9.17 -18.65
C PRO A 326 4.36 8.98 -19.99
N SER A 327 3.46 8.01 -20.06
CA SER A 327 2.47 7.91 -21.13
C SER A 327 1.18 8.57 -20.65
N TRP A 328 0.53 9.38 -21.47
CA TRP A 328 -0.68 10.07 -21.06
C TRP A 328 -1.61 10.40 -22.22
N GLN A 329 -2.89 10.57 -21.92
CA GLN A 329 -3.91 11.03 -22.85
C GLN A 329 -4.94 11.91 -22.12
N LEU A 330 -5.77 12.63 -22.87
CA LEU A 330 -6.89 13.36 -22.29
C LEU A 330 -8.10 12.42 -22.16
N ALA A 331 -8.76 12.44 -21.02
CA ALA A 331 -9.97 11.66 -20.76
C ALA A 331 -11.11 11.99 -21.74
N SER A 332 -11.11 13.22 -22.28
CA SER A 332 -12.02 13.63 -23.36
C SER A 332 -11.79 12.91 -24.70
N GLY A 333 -10.66 12.21 -24.88
CA GLY A 333 -10.25 11.58 -26.14
C GLY A 333 -9.73 12.57 -27.19
N ASN A 334 -9.64 13.86 -26.85
CA ASN A 334 -9.13 14.88 -27.77
C ASN A 334 -7.63 14.67 -28.04
N PRO A 335 -7.16 14.89 -29.29
CA PRO A 335 -5.73 14.85 -29.58
C PRO A 335 -4.96 15.87 -28.75
N THR A 336 -3.84 15.44 -28.19
CA THR A 336 -2.94 16.27 -27.40
C THR A 336 -1.65 16.58 -28.14
N GLN A 337 -0.99 17.69 -27.79
CA GLN A 337 0.28 18.06 -28.37
C GLN A 337 1.41 17.20 -27.78
N CYS A 338 1.98 16.33 -28.61
CA CYS A 338 3.14 15.51 -28.29
C CYS A 338 4.34 15.95 -29.13
N GLY A 339 5.16 16.84 -28.56
CA GLY A 339 6.22 17.53 -29.30
C GLY A 339 5.66 18.33 -30.47
N ASN A 340 6.00 17.93 -31.70
CA ASN A 340 5.57 18.59 -32.93
C ASN A 340 4.32 17.95 -33.58
N ALA A 341 3.75 16.92 -32.96
CA ALA A 341 2.60 16.18 -33.49
C ALA A 341 1.37 16.31 -32.57
N LEU A 342 0.18 16.14 -33.14
CA LEU A 342 -1.06 15.93 -32.39
C LEU A 342 -1.38 14.44 -32.38
N LEU A 343 -1.40 13.83 -31.19
CA LEU A 343 -1.60 12.39 -31.00
C LEU A 343 -2.68 12.12 -29.94
N ALA A 344 -3.37 10.98 -30.03
CA ALA A 344 -4.34 10.57 -29.01
C ALA A 344 -3.66 10.26 -27.66
N THR A 345 -2.47 9.65 -27.72
CA THR A 345 -1.63 9.34 -26.55
C THR A 345 -0.25 9.96 -26.77
N CYS A 346 0.35 10.47 -25.70
CA CYS A 346 1.67 11.09 -25.72
C CYS A 346 2.59 10.47 -24.67
N ASN A 347 3.87 10.31 -25.01
CA ASN A 347 4.90 9.81 -24.12
C ASN A 347 5.99 10.85 -23.82
N GLN A 348 5.61 12.13 -23.81
CA GLN A 348 6.54 13.26 -23.65
C GLN A 348 5.99 14.29 -22.66
N LEU A 349 6.90 14.98 -21.99
CA LEU A 349 6.60 16.22 -21.26
C LEU A 349 6.71 17.44 -22.20
N PRO A 350 5.97 18.53 -21.95
CA PRO A 350 5.04 18.70 -20.83
C PRO A 350 3.68 18.04 -21.05
N ILE A 351 3.02 17.62 -19.96
CA ILE A 351 1.61 17.20 -19.98
C ILE A 351 0.75 18.46 -20.01
N ILE A 352 -0.08 18.61 -21.03
CA ILE A 352 -0.93 19.79 -21.20
C ILE A 352 -2.39 19.40 -20.93
N ILE A 353 -3.00 20.02 -19.91
CA ILE A 353 -4.37 19.72 -19.50
C ILE A 353 -5.26 20.96 -19.72
N PRO A 354 -6.18 20.93 -20.71
CA PRO A 354 -7.17 21.99 -20.90
C PRO A 354 -8.04 22.21 -19.67
N VAL A 355 -8.64 23.40 -19.56
CA VAL A 355 -9.57 23.72 -18.47
C VAL A 355 -10.79 22.80 -18.54
N GLY A 356 -11.12 22.15 -17.42
CA GLY A 356 -12.27 21.24 -17.33
C GLY A 356 -12.04 19.86 -17.94
N ASP A 357 -10.81 19.54 -18.35
CA ASP A 357 -10.41 18.22 -18.81
C ASP A 357 -9.51 17.53 -17.77
N MET A 358 -9.18 16.27 -18.04
CA MET A 358 -8.40 15.41 -17.18
C MET A 358 -7.35 14.66 -18.01
N ALA A 359 -6.13 14.55 -17.49
CA ALA A 359 -5.12 13.68 -18.06
C ALA A 359 -5.11 12.34 -17.33
N GLU A 360 -5.21 11.26 -18.09
CA GLU A 360 -4.97 9.89 -17.64
C GLU A 360 -3.48 9.61 -17.89
N ILE A 361 -2.70 9.44 -16.82
CA ILE A 361 -1.24 9.39 -16.86
C ILE A 361 -0.77 8.03 -16.35
N THR A 362 -0.12 7.25 -17.20
CA THR A 362 0.60 6.04 -16.84
C THR A 362 2.09 6.34 -16.67
N MET A 363 2.63 6.02 -15.50
CA MET A 363 4.02 6.17 -15.15
C MET A 363 4.64 4.80 -14.93
N SER A 364 5.68 4.48 -15.69
CA SER A 364 6.53 3.31 -15.42
C SER A 364 7.70 3.72 -14.54
N TRP A 365 8.03 2.87 -13.58
CA TRP A 365 9.14 3.09 -12.67
C TRP A 365 9.87 1.81 -12.35
N THR A 366 11.18 1.92 -12.38
CA THR A 366 12.07 0.95 -11.77
C THR A 366 12.66 1.59 -10.53
N ALA A 367 12.47 0.93 -9.40
CA ALA A 367 12.97 1.42 -8.13
C ALA A 367 14.51 1.44 -8.12
N PRO A 368 15.14 2.58 -7.75
CA PRO A 368 16.59 2.72 -7.85
C PRO A 368 17.32 1.81 -6.87
N SER A 369 18.49 1.31 -7.27
CA SER A 369 19.35 0.51 -6.40
C SER A 369 19.72 1.30 -5.14
N GLY A 370 19.42 0.76 -3.95
CA GLY A 370 19.68 1.43 -2.69
C GLY A 370 18.65 2.47 -2.28
N ALA A 371 17.48 2.51 -2.94
CA ALA A 371 16.34 3.28 -2.44
C ALA A 371 15.99 2.83 -1.01
N PHE A 372 15.72 3.81 -0.14
CA PHE A 372 15.24 3.55 1.21
C PHE A 372 14.03 2.62 1.14
N PRO A 373 13.89 1.64 2.06
CA PRO A 373 12.63 0.93 2.19
C PRO A 373 11.57 2.02 2.35
N LEU A 374 10.60 2.10 1.44
CA LEU A 374 9.51 3.06 1.59
C LEU A 374 8.94 2.78 2.99
N PRO A 375 9.08 3.69 3.96
CA PRO A 375 8.62 3.41 5.33
C PRO A 375 7.09 3.37 5.40
N TRP A 376 6.45 3.56 4.26
CA TRP A 376 5.03 3.75 4.12
C TRP A 376 4.47 2.72 3.16
N ASN A 377 3.28 2.25 3.50
CA ASN A 377 2.37 1.50 2.64
C ASN A 377 1.81 2.38 1.49
N TYR A 378 2.59 3.32 0.93
CA TYR A 378 2.17 4.10 -0.22
C TYR A 378 3.31 4.53 -1.15
N ILE A 379 2.98 4.80 -2.42
CA ILE A 379 3.79 5.53 -3.39
C ILE A 379 3.37 6.99 -3.37
N TYR A 380 4.33 7.90 -3.28
CA TYR A 380 4.09 9.32 -3.45
C TYR A 380 4.58 9.77 -4.81
N PHE A 381 3.85 10.64 -5.49
CA PHE A 381 4.28 11.26 -6.74
C PHE A 381 3.96 12.76 -6.74
N ILE A 382 4.76 13.50 -7.50
CA ILE A 382 4.70 14.96 -7.57
C ILE A 382 4.75 15.37 -9.04
N PHE A 383 3.76 16.12 -9.49
CA PHE A 383 3.86 16.88 -10.73
C PHE A 383 4.23 18.32 -10.44
N VAL A 384 5.16 18.86 -11.21
CA VAL A 384 5.58 20.27 -11.13
C VAL A 384 5.06 21.00 -12.36
N SER A 385 4.28 22.06 -12.16
CA SER A 385 3.77 22.90 -13.24
C SER A 385 4.86 23.83 -13.79
N SER A 386 4.64 24.41 -14.98
CA SER A 386 5.52 25.44 -15.55
C SER A 386 5.66 26.69 -14.67
N HIS A 387 4.76 26.91 -13.72
CA HIS A 387 4.79 28.01 -12.75
C HIS A 387 5.31 27.57 -11.38
N GLN A 388 5.94 26.40 -11.27
CA GLN A 388 6.44 25.81 -10.03
C GLN A 388 5.34 25.52 -8.98
N ASN A 389 4.09 25.31 -9.43
CA ASN A 389 3.04 24.78 -8.57
C ASN A 389 3.17 23.25 -8.48
N TYR A 390 2.81 22.68 -7.33
CA TYR A 390 2.94 21.25 -7.05
C TYR A 390 1.58 20.57 -7.01
N VAL A 391 1.52 19.39 -7.63
CA VAL A 391 0.38 18.47 -7.55
C VAL A 391 0.85 17.16 -6.96
N ASP A 392 0.34 16.90 -5.76
CA ASP A 392 0.67 15.72 -4.97
C ASP A 392 -0.34 14.61 -5.27
N GLY A 393 0.14 13.37 -5.26
CA GLY A 393 -0.75 12.22 -5.11
C GLY A 393 -0.06 11.04 -4.44
N TYR A 394 -0.89 10.21 -3.82
CA TYR A 394 -0.46 9.08 -3.00
C TYR A 394 -1.24 7.83 -3.43
N LEU A 395 -0.57 6.71 -3.57
CA LEU A 395 -1.16 5.41 -3.87
C LEU A 395 -0.87 4.46 -2.72
N TYR A 396 -1.90 4.05 -1.97
CA TYR A 396 -1.76 3.15 -0.83
C TYR A 396 -1.85 1.67 -1.23
N PHE A 397 -1.03 0.82 -0.61
CA PHE A 397 -0.89 -0.61 -0.90
C PHE A 397 -1.83 -1.53 -0.10
N GLN A 398 -2.72 -1.03 0.77
CA GLN A 398 -3.43 -1.90 1.75
C GLN A 398 -4.93 -2.14 1.53
N LYS A 399 -5.60 -1.39 0.64
CA LYS A 399 -7.00 -1.60 0.22
C LYS A 399 -7.35 -0.52 -0.80
N GLY A 400 -8.20 -0.85 -1.76
CA GLY A 400 -8.59 0.02 -2.86
C GLY A 400 -8.87 1.47 -2.45
N LEU A 401 -8.36 2.38 -3.29
CA LEU A 401 -8.72 3.77 -3.51
C LEU A 401 -9.62 4.46 -2.46
N GLY A 402 -9.06 5.50 -1.87
CA GLY A 402 -9.85 6.62 -1.37
C GLY A 402 -8.98 7.66 -0.69
N MET A 403 -8.78 8.80 -1.33
CA MET A 403 -9.24 10.09 -0.79
C MET A 403 -8.94 11.26 -1.75
N PRO A 404 -9.85 12.24 -1.87
CA PRO A 404 -9.73 13.41 -2.75
C PRO A 404 -8.98 14.51 -2.00
N LEU A 405 -7.82 14.98 -2.48
CA LEU A 405 -7.24 16.21 -1.92
C LEU A 405 -6.66 17.11 -3.00
N GLN A 406 -7.10 18.37 -2.90
CA GLN A 406 -6.78 19.51 -3.75
C GLN A 406 -5.31 19.92 -3.72
N SER A 407 -4.85 20.52 -4.83
CA SER A 407 -3.60 21.26 -4.94
C SER A 407 -3.39 22.24 -3.78
N ARG A 408 -2.16 22.33 -3.26
CA ARG A 408 -1.76 23.34 -2.26
C ARG A 408 -0.71 24.28 -2.86
N LEU A 409 -0.84 25.58 -2.58
CA LEU A 409 0.06 26.65 -3.03
C LEU A 409 1.29 26.86 -2.12
N GLU A 410 1.48 26.04 -1.08
CA GLU A 410 2.53 26.29 -0.10
C GLU A 410 3.88 25.72 -0.53
N GLN A 411 4.91 26.57 -0.47
CA GLN A 411 6.32 26.26 -0.61
C GLN A 411 6.70 25.04 0.25
N ARG A 412 6.71 23.84 -0.33
CA ARG A 412 7.54 22.77 0.23
C ARG A 412 8.98 23.07 -0.17
N ILE A 413 9.77 23.39 0.85
CA ILE A 413 11.16 22.94 0.92
C ILE A 413 11.10 21.42 0.72
N CYS A 414 11.69 20.93 -0.37
CA CYS A 414 11.61 19.54 -0.83
C CYS A 414 11.79 18.52 0.31
N PRO A 415 10.92 17.50 0.46
CA PRO A 415 11.27 16.33 1.26
C PRO A 415 11.73 15.16 0.38
N PRO A 416 12.83 14.49 0.75
CA PRO A 416 13.79 14.84 1.77
C PRO A 416 14.95 15.67 1.19
N CYS A 417 15.06 16.93 1.62
CA CYS A 417 16.38 17.42 2.03
C CYS A 417 16.93 16.46 3.10
N TYR A 418 18.22 16.16 3.04
CA TYR A 418 18.95 15.50 4.12
C TYR A 418 18.71 16.16 5.48
#